data_AF-A0AAV0QNI5-F1
#
_entry.id   AF-A0AAV0QNI5-F1
#
_cell.length_a   1.000
_cell.length_b   1.000
_cell.length_c   1.000
_cell.angle_alpha   90.00
_cell.angle_beta   90.00
_cell.angle_gamma   90.00
#
_symmetry.space_group_name_H-M   'P 1'
#
loop_
_entity.id
_entity.type
_entity.pdbx_description
1 polymer ?
#
loop_
_entity_poly.entity_id
_entity_poly.type
_entity_poly.pdbx_seq_one_letter_code
_entity_poly.pdbx_strand_id
1 'polypeptide(L)'
;MANIDIDGLLRGEDGDESRVPRTKIVCTLGPASRSVPMIEKFLRAGINVARFNFSHGSHEYHQETLDNLRIAMHNTSILCAVMLDTKGPEIRTGFLKDGNPIQLQEGQEITISTDYTIK
;
A
#
# COMPACT_ATOMS: atom_id res chain seq x y z
N MET A 1 -32.36 -16.32 -9.46
CA MET A 1 -32.92 -14.98 -9.15
C MET A 1 -31.92 -14.30 -8.25
N ALA A 2 -31.43 -13.11 -8.63
CA ALA A 2 -30.52 -12.38 -7.77
C ALA A 2 -31.33 -11.83 -6.59
N ASN A 3 -30.98 -12.22 -5.35
CA ASN A 3 -31.54 -11.66 -4.12
C ASN A 3 -30.96 -10.26 -3.90
N ILE A 4 -31.25 -9.34 -4.81
CA ILE A 4 -30.84 -7.95 -4.72
C ILE A 4 -31.95 -7.20 -3.97
N ASP A 5 -31.61 -6.69 -2.81
CA ASP A 5 -32.47 -5.85 -1.99
C ASP A 5 -32.42 -4.40 -2.54
N ILE A 6 -33.45 -3.99 -3.26
CA ILE A 6 -33.57 -2.63 -3.83
C ILE A 6 -33.67 -1.59 -2.71
N ASP A 7 -34.34 -1.91 -1.61
CA ASP A 7 -34.45 -1.01 -0.45
C ASP A 7 -33.11 -0.86 0.26
N GLY A 8 -32.29 -1.91 0.25
CA GLY A 8 -30.89 -1.86 0.70
C GLY A 8 -29.98 -0.99 -0.19
N LEU A 9 -30.26 -0.92 -1.50
CA LEU A 9 -29.52 -0.08 -2.45
C LEU A 9 -29.90 1.40 -2.36
N LEU A 10 -31.15 1.70 -2.05
CA LEU A 10 -31.67 3.07 -1.96
C LEU A 10 -31.45 3.70 -0.58
N ARG A 11 -31.09 2.91 0.44
CA ARG A 11 -30.63 3.44 1.73
C ARG A 11 -29.32 4.20 1.52
N GLY A 12 -29.30 5.47 1.94
CA GLY A 12 -28.10 6.31 1.90
C GLY A 12 -26.99 5.81 2.82
N GLU A 13 -25.83 6.48 2.79
CA GLU A 13 -24.66 6.16 3.63
C GLU A 13 -24.86 6.38 5.14
N ASP A 14 -26.09 6.66 5.59
CA ASP A 14 -26.51 6.56 6.99
C ASP A 14 -26.55 5.07 7.38
N GLY A 15 -25.34 4.50 7.38
CA GLY A 15 -25.06 3.09 7.47
C GLY A 15 -25.67 2.54 8.74
N ASP A 16 -26.36 1.42 8.59
CA ASP A 16 -26.59 0.51 9.68
C ASP A 16 -25.23 0.15 10.31
N GLU A 17 -24.88 0.82 11.42
CA GLU A 17 -23.63 0.61 12.18
C GLU A 17 -23.45 -0.86 12.58
N SER A 18 -24.50 -1.69 12.47
CA SER A 18 -24.44 -3.13 12.72
C SER A 18 -23.78 -3.94 11.60
N ARG A 19 -23.66 -3.40 10.38
CA ARG A 19 -23.06 -4.13 9.24
C ARG A 19 -21.56 -3.93 9.15
N VAL A 20 -20.83 -4.75 9.90
CA VAL A 20 -19.38 -4.88 9.77
C VAL A 20 -19.04 -5.55 8.42
N PRO A 21 -18.26 -4.91 7.53
CA PRO A 21 -17.80 -5.53 6.30
C PRO A 21 -17.02 -6.82 6.59
N ARG A 22 -17.37 -7.90 5.88
CA ARG A 22 -16.68 -9.19 6.04
C ARG A 22 -15.34 -9.22 5.32
N THR A 23 -15.27 -8.53 4.18
CA THR A 23 -14.06 -8.41 3.36
C THR A 23 -12.98 -7.67 4.13
N LYS A 24 -11.76 -8.21 4.11
CA LYS A 24 -10.60 -7.61 4.78
C LYS A 24 -9.82 -6.71 3.84
N ILE A 25 -9.25 -5.65 4.38
CA ILE A 25 -8.51 -4.63 3.65
C ILE A 25 -7.02 -4.77 3.97
N VAL A 26 -6.21 -4.90 2.92
CA VAL A 26 -4.76 -4.87 2.97
C VAL A 26 -4.28 -3.53 2.40
N CYS A 27 -3.55 -2.73 3.15
CA CYS A 27 -2.96 -1.48 2.64
C CYS A 27 -1.44 -1.56 2.66
N THR A 28 -0.81 -1.06 1.59
CA THR A 28 0.65 -0.91 1.54
C THR A 28 1.06 0.38 2.24
N LEU A 29 1.94 0.27 3.24
CA LEU A 29 2.49 1.45 3.91
C LEU A 29 3.73 1.96 3.16
N GLY A 30 3.78 3.27 2.95
CA GLY A 30 4.79 3.94 2.14
C GLY A 30 5.05 5.37 2.62
N PRO A 31 5.84 6.17 1.89
CA PRO A 31 6.25 7.51 2.33
C PRO A 31 5.08 8.44 2.68
N ALA A 32 3.97 8.35 1.93
CA ALA A 32 2.77 9.16 2.16
C ALA A 32 1.88 8.66 3.31
N SER A 33 2.11 7.43 3.82
CA SER A 33 1.17 6.72 4.70
C SER A 33 1.79 6.14 5.98
N ARG A 34 3.08 6.33 6.22
CA ARG A 34 3.80 5.70 7.35
C ARG A 34 3.85 6.51 8.64
N SER A 35 3.27 7.71 8.67
CA SER A 35 3.23 8.53 9.90
C SER A 35 2.16 8.00 10.85
N VAL A 36 2.42 8.07 12.17
CA VAL A 36 1.45 7.63 13.19
C VAL A 36 0.05 8.22 12.98
N PRO A 37 -0.14 9.55 12.77
CA PRO A 37 -1.48 10.11 12.59
C PRO A 37 -2.19 9.61 11.34
N MET A 38 -1.46 9.27 10.28
CA MET A 38 -2.07 8.72 9.06
C MET A 38 -2.46 7.26 9.25
N ILE A 39 -1.62 6.46 9.91
CA ILE A 39 -1.93 5.07 10.22
C ILE A 39 -3.16 4.99 11.14
N GLU A 40 -3.28 5.87 12.12
CA GLU A 40 -4.48 5.95 12.98
C GLU A 40 -5.76 6.20 12.18
N LYS A 41 -5.70 7.09 11.17
CA LYS A 41 -6.83 7.30 10.24
C LYS A 41 -7.16 6.03 9.47
N PHE A 42 -6.16 5.29 9.02
CA PHE A 42 -6.38 4.03 8.29
C PHE A 42 -6.97 2.93 9.18
N LEU A 43 -6.53 2.83 10.44
CA LEU A 43 -7.10 1.92 11.44
C LEU A 43 -8.59 2.21 11.64
N ARG A 44 -8.97 3.48 11.81
CA ARG A 44 -10.37 3.89 11.93
C ARG A 44 -11.17 3.70 10.65
N ALA A 45 -10.52 3.83 9.49
CA ALA A 45 -11.13 3.58 8.19
C ALA A 45 -11.28 2.08 7.83
N GLY A 46 -10.70 1.17 8.62
CA GLY A 46 -10.94 -0.27 8.51
C GLY A 46 -9.82 -1.11 7.87
N ILE A 47 -8.57 -0.64 7.83
CA ILE A 47 -7.44 -1.51 7.46
C ILE A 47 -7.35 -2.71 8.41
N ASN A 48 -7.05 -3.90 7.86
CA ASN A 48 -6.86 -5.12 8.66
C ASN A 48 -5.42 -5.65 8.58
N VAL A 49 -4.72 -5.39 7.48
CA VAL A 49 -3.34 -5.84 7.26
C VAL A 49 -2.51 -4.70 6.69
N ALA A 50 -1.37 -4.42 7.33
CA ALA A 50 -0.34 -3.54 6.81
C ALA A 50 0.66 -4.36 6.00
N ARG A 51 0.74 -4.08 4.69
CA ARG A 51 1.70 -4.67 3.75
C ARG A 51 2.97 -3.82 3.70
N PHE A 52 4.11 -4.48 3.90
CA PHE A 52 5.45 -3.93 3.78
C PHE A 52 6.08 -4.49 2.50
N ASN A 53 6.23 -3.64 1.49
CA ASN A 53 6.77 -4.04 0.19
C ASN A 53 8.30 -3.95 0.20
N PHE A 54 8.99 -5.09 0.26
CA PHE A 54 10.46 -5.16 0.32
C PHE A 54 11.15 -5.01 -1.05
N SER A 55 10.42 -4.80 -2.16
CA SER A 55 11.04 -4.35 -3.41
C SER A 55 11.60 -2.93 -3.30
N HIS A 56 11.20 -2.17 -2.27
CA HIS A 56 11.63 -0.79 -2.03
C HIS A 56 11.95 -0.56 -0.55
N GLY A 57 12.69 0.52 -0.25
CA GLY A 57 13.06 0.89 1.13
C GLY A 57 14.19 0.06 1.72
N SER A 58 14.80 0.57 2.78
CA SER A 58 15.80 -0.17 3.57
C SER A 58 15.14 -0.91 4.75
N HIS A 59 15.91 -1.75 5.45
CA HIS A 59 15.41 -2.40 6.67
C HIS A 59 15.03 -1.38 7.74
N GLU A 60 15.81 -0.31 7.91
CA GLU A 60 15.55 0.78 8.85
C GLU A 60 14.24 1.51 8.52
N TYR A 61 13.99 1.75 7.22
CA TYR A 61 12.74 2.34 6.74
C TYR A 61 11.52 1.50 7.13
N HIS A 62 11.61 0.18 6.94
CA HIS A 62 10.53 -0.75 7.30
C HIS A 62 10.39 -0.89 8.82
N GLN A 63 11.49 -0.87 9.56
CA GLN A 63 11.47 -0.91 11.03
C GLN A 63 10.78 0.32 11.63
N GLU A 64 11.13 1.53 11.16
CA GLU A 64 10.47 2.77 11.57
C GLU A 64 8.95 2.72 11.29
N THR A 65 8.58 2.18 10.13
CA THR A 65 7.17 2.02 9.73
C THR A 65 6.43 1.03 10.64
N LEU A 66 7.08 -0.07 11.04
CA LEU A 66 6.53 -1.05 11.98
C LEU A 66 6.34 -0.45 13.38
N ASP A 67 7.29 0.34 13.85
CA ASP A 67 7.20 1.00 15.16
C ASP A 67 6.09 2.05 15.17
N ASN A 68 5.95 2.83 14.10
CA ASN A 68 4.81 3.75 13.93
C ASN A 68 3.46 3.02 13.92
N LEU A 69 3.37 1.86 13.25
CA LEU A 69 2.16 1.03 13.26
C LEU A 69 1.82 0.55 14.67
N ARG A 70 2.81 0.11 15.46
CA ARG A 70 2.60 -0.31 16.86
C ARG A 70 2.08 0.81 17.73
N ILE A 71 2.62 2.02 17.58
CA ILE A 71 2.13 3.22 18.29
C ILE A 71 0.68 3.50 17.89
N ALA A 72 0.36 3.50 16.59
CA ALA A 72 -0.99 3.76 16.11
C ALA A 72 -2.00 2.71 16.60
N MET A 73 -1.63 1.42 16.61
CA MET A 73 -2.46 0.35 17.18
C MET A 73 -2.71 0.55 18.67
N HIS A 74 -1.68 0.93 19.44
CA HIS A 74 -1.81 1.25 20.86
C HIS A 74 -2.77 2.43 21.08
N ASN A 75 -2.60 3.52 20.33
CA ASN A 75 -3.41 4.73 20.47
C ASN A 75 -4.88 4.54 20.09
N THR A 76 -5.17 3.64 19.13
CA THR A 76 -6.53 3.39 18.64
C THR A 76 -7.20 2.18 19.28
N SER A 77 -6.44 1.30 19.94
CA SER A 77 -6.90 -0.02 20.39
C SER A 77 -7.43 -0.92 19.26
N ILE A 78 -7.00 -0.67 18.01
CA ILE A 78 -7.38 -1.46 16.83
C ILE A 78 -6.18 -2.30 16.40
N LEU A 79 -6.36 -3.62 16.30
CA LEU A 79 -5.33 -4.54 15.85
C LEU A 79 -5.21 -4.55 14.32
N CYS A 80 -3.98 -4.65 13.83
CA CYS A 80 -3.66 -4.77 12.41
C CYS A 80 -2.56 -5.82 12.23
N ALA A 81 -2.77 -6.78 11.34
CA ALA A 81 -1.76 -7.78 11.02
C ALA A 81 -0.63 -7.15 10.19
N VAL A 82 0.57 -7.71 10.29
CA VAL A 82 1.73 -7.29 9.50
C VAL A 82 2.02 -8.35 8.45
N MET A 83 2.15 -7.91 7.20
CA MET A 83 2.52 -8.77 6.07
C MET A 83 3.79 -8.25 5.42
N LEU A 84 4.84 -9.06 5.45
CA LEU A 84 6.05 -8.84 4.66
C LEU A 84 5.81 -9.38 3.24
N ASP A 85 5.89 -8.50 2.25
CA ASP A 85 5.86 -8.89 0.85
C ASP A 85 7.27 -8.90 0.28
N THR A 86 7.73 -10.09 -0.08
CA THR A 86 9.09 -10.33 -0.56
C THR A 86 9.31 -9.76 -1.95
N LYS A 87 10.54 -9.35 -2.25
CA LYS A 87 10.91 -8.89 -3.59
C LYS A 87 10.61 -9.93 -4.69
N GLY A 88 11.00 -11.18 -4.45
CA GLY A 88 10.93 -12.26 -5.45
C GLY A 88 11.89 -12.06 -6.63
N PRO A 89 11.89 -12.99 -7.61
CA PRO A 89 12.57 -12.77 -8.88
C PRO A 89 11.81 -11.73 -9.71
N GLU A 90 12.49 -10.66 -10.11
CA GLU A 90 11.90 -9.55 -10.87
C GLU A 90 12.82 -9.12 -12.02
N ILE A 91 12.24 -8.73 -13.15
CA ILE A 91 12.95 -7.98 -14.20
C ILE A 91 12.58 -6.51 -14.04
N ARG A 92 13.56 -5.66 -13.75
CA ARG A 92 13.39 -4.21 -13.59
C ARG A 92 14.37 -3.47 -14.51
N THR A 93 14.04 -2.23 -14.85
CA THR A 93 15.00 -1.33 -15.50
C THR A 93 16.04 -0.84 -14.49
N GLY A 94 17.16 -0.32 -15.01
CA GLY A 94 18.14 0.43 -14.22
C GLY A 94 17.61 1.80 -13.78
N PHE A 95 18.52 2.62 -13.26
CA PHE A 95 18.21 4.01 -12.93
C PHE A 95 18.19 4.88 -14.19
N LEU A 96 17.44 5.98 -14.13
CA LEU A 96 17.44 7.03 -15.15
C LEU A 96 18.27 8.21 -14.67
N LYS A 97 18.81 8.97 -15.62
CA LYS A 97 19.66 10.11 -15.35
C LYS A 97 18.95 11.10 -14.43
N ASP A 98 19.61 11.43 -13.32
CA ASP A 98 19.10 12.33 -12.27
C ASP A 98 17.75 11.88 -11.66
N GLY A 99 17.36 10.62 -11.85
CA GLY A 99 16.07 10.08 -11.41
C GLY A 99 14.87 10.59 -12.21
N ASN A 100 15.09 11.31 -13.30
CA ASN A 100 14.02 11.92 -14.09
C ASN A 100 13.40 10.92 -15.06
N PRO A 101 12.07 10.95 -15.26
CA PRO A 101 11.43 10.13 -16.26
C PRO A 101 11.90 10.54 -17.66
N ILE A 102 12.08 9.54 -18.53
CA ILE A 102 12.33 9.76 -19.96
C ILE A 102 11.03 9.60 -20.74
N GLN A 103 10.88 10.39 -21.80
CA GLN A 103 9.77 10.25 -22.74
C GLN A 103 10.26 9.50 -23.97
N LEU A 104 9.68 8.33 -24.21
CA LEU A 104 9.97 7.51 -25.39
C LEU A 104 9.06 7.91 -26.55
N GLN A 105 9.61 7.93 -27.75
CA GLN A 105 8.86 8.21 -28.98
C GLN A 105 8.66 6.93 -29.81
N GLU A 106 7.56 6.87 -30.55
CA GLU A 106 7.31 5.75 -31.47
C GLU A 106 8.42 5.68 -32.54
N GLY A 107 8.92 4.47 -32.82
CA GLY A 107 10.01 4.23 -33.77
C GLY A 107 11.41 4.60 -33.24
N GLN A 108 11.54 5.11 -32.01
CA GLN A 108 12.82 5.40 -31.40
C GLN A 108 13.57 4.10 -31.06
N GLU A 109 14.80 3.98 -31.54
CA GLU A 109 15.68 2.89 -31.14
C GLU A 109 16.14 3.08 -29.69
N ILE A 110 16.07 2.02 -28.89
CA ILE A 110 16.54 2.00 -27.51
C ILE A 110 17.50 0.83 -27.29
N THR A 111 18.57 1.07 -26.53
CA THR A 111 19.52 0.03 -26.13
C THR A 111 19.23 -0.42 -24.70
N ILE A 112 18.96 -1.71 -24.52
CA ILE A 112 18.83 -2.32 -23.19
C ILE A 112 20.17 -2.95 -22.83
N SER A 113 20.84 -2.39 -21.81
CA SER A 113 22.11 -2.90 -21.30
C SER A 113 21.89 -3.83 -20.10
N THR A 114 22.76 -4.82 -19.94
CA THR A 114 22.85 -5.65 -18.72
C THR A 114 23.74 -5.03 -17.65
N ASP A 115 24.45 -3.93 -17.96
CA ASP A 115 25.25 -3.19 -16.99
C ASP A 115 24.36 -2.29 -16.12
N TYR A 116 24.14 -2.74 -14.88
CA TYR A 116 23.31 -2.05 -13.90
C TYR A 116 24.00 -0.86 -13.23
N THR A 117 25.26 -0.56 -13.56
CA THR A 117 25.99 0.58 -13.00
C THR A 117 25.70 1.90 -13.73
N ILE A 118 25.08 1.82 -14.91
CA ILE A 118 24.64 2.97 -15.70
C ILE A 118 23.50 3.69 -14.96
N LYS A 119 23.66 4.99 -14.74
CA LYS A 119 22.68 5.86 -14.06
C LYS A 119 22.29 7.03 -14.95
#